data_AF-V9LD78-F1
#
_entry.id   AF-V9LD78-F1
#
_cell.length_a   1.000
_cell.length_b   1.000
_cell.length_c   1.000
_cell.angle_alpha   90.00
_cell.angle_beta   90.00
_cell.angle_gamma   90.00
#
_symmetry.space_group_name_H-M   'P 1'
#
loop_
_entity.id
_entity.type
_entity.pdbx_description
1 polymer ?
#
loop_
_entity_poly.entity_id
_entity_poly.type
_entity_poly.pdbx_seq_one_letter_code
_entity_poly.pdbx_strand_id
1 'polypeptide(L)'
;MAAGPGSARSLIQFIRTLGELKRVPRTGWVYRNVGKPESVSDHMYRMAVIAFLVKDEKINKDRCVRLALVHDMAECIVGDIAPADNISKEEKHRREKEAMEHLTGLLNEDVEKEIFDLWEEYENQSSFEAKYVKELDRFEMIMQAFEYEELEPKPGRLQDFFDSTKGKFHHPEILQLVTALNTERNSRIMGTCISAPPTAQESEPNILPHNT
;
A
#
# COMPACT_ATOMS: atom_id res chain seq x y z
N MET A 1 -33.71 -7.47 -21.16
CA MET A 1 -32.61 -8.40 -21.46
C MET A 1 -31.35 -7.84 -20.83
N ALA A 2 -30.70 -8.60 -19.94
CA ALA A 2 -29.36 -8.26 -19.47
C ALA A 2 -28.43 -8.18 -20.70
N ALA A 3 -27.55 -7.19 -20.74
CA ALA A 3 -26.58 -7.12 -21.83
C ALA A 3 -25.55 -8.23 -21.60
N GLY A 4 -25.20 -8.98 -22.65
CA GLY A 4 -24.20 -10.04 -22.55
C GLY A 4 -22.82 -9.51 -22.14
N PRO A 5 -21.93 -10.38 -21.63
CA PRO A 5 -20.53 -10.04 -21.34
C PRO A 5 -19.86 -9.36 -22.54
N GLY A 6 -18.97 -8.41 -22.27
CA GLY A 6 -18.26 -7.60 -23.26
C GLY A 6 -19.10 -6.67 -24.15
N SER A 7 -20.40 -6.56 -23.91
CA SER A 7 -21.22 -5.48 -24.47
C SER A 7 -20.76 -4.10 -23.99
N ALA A 8 -21.06 -3.04 -24.74
CA ALA A 8 -20.75 -1.67 -24.31
C ALA A 8 -21.35 -1.34 -22.93
N ARG A 9 -22.52 -1.90 -22.59
CA ARG A 9 -23.17 -1.68 -21.30
C ARG A 9 -22.42 -2.41 -20.17
N SER A 10 -21.99 -3.64 -20.38
CA SER A 10 -21.23 -4.40 -19.37
C SER A 10 -19.84 -3.82 -19.19
N LEU A 11 -19.19 -3.34 -20.26
CA LEU A 11 -17.91 -2.64 -20.17
C LEU A 11 -18.03 -1.31 -19.41
N ILE A 12 -19.10 -0.54 -19.63
CA ILE A 12 -19.38 0.66 -18.80
C ILE A 12 -19.58 0.27 -17.33
N GLN A 13 -20.24 -0.85 -17.05
CA GLN A 13 -20.40 -1.35 -15.68
C GLN A 13 -19.04 -1.72 -15.07
N PHE A 14 -18.20 -2.46 -15.77
CA PHE A 14 -16.83 -2.78 -15.33
C PHE A 14 -16.03 -1.53 -14.99
N ILE A 15 -16.00 -0.55 -15.91
CA ILE A 15 -15.26 0.71 -15.72
C ILE A 15 -15.80 1.51 -14.53
N ARG A 16 -17.12 1.50 -14.31
CA ARG A 16 -17.74 2.16 -13.15
C ARG A 16 -17.37 1.48 -11.85
N THR A 17 -17.49 0.15 -11.78
CA THR A 17 -17.13 -0.62 -10.58
C THR A 17 -15.65 -0.45 -10.27
N LEU A 18 -14.76 -0.56 -11.27
CA LEU A 18 -13.33 -0.31 -11.09
C LEU A 18 -13.05 1.13 -10.60
N GLY A 19 -13.84 2.10 -11.05
CA GLY A 19 -13.77 3.49 -10.60
C GLY A 19 -14.11 3.72 -9.13
N GLU A 20 -14.65 2.73 -8.41
CA GLU A 20 -14.83 2.77 -6.96
C GLU A 20 -13.49 2.80 -6.22
N LEU A 21 -12.41 2.24 -6.78
CA LEU A 21 -11.07 2.26 -6.18
C LEU A 21 -10.56 3.67 -5.86
N LYS A 22 -11.00 4.69 -6.61
CA LYS A 22 -10.68 6.10 -6.36
C LYS A 22 -11.28 6.65 -5.06
N ARG A 23 -12.24 5.91 -4.50
CA ARG A 23 -13.01 6.26 -3.31
C ARG A 23 -12.85 5.23 -2.19
N VAL A 24 -12.04 4.19 -2.40
CA VAL A 24 -11.58 3.29 -1.34
C VAL A 24 -10.27 3.86 -0.80
N PRO A 25 -10.28 4.51 0.38
CA PRO A 25 -9.04 4.93 1.02
C PRO A 25 -8.26 3.71 1.52
N ARG A 26 -6.93 3.76 1.46
CA ARG A 26 -6.09 2.70 2.05
C ARG A 26 -6.28 2.64 3.57
N THR A 27 -6.88 1.56 4.04
CA THR A 27 -7.39 1.34 5.41
C THR A 27 -6.30 1.46 6.46
N GLY A 28 -5.07 1.03 6.14
CA GLY A 28 -3.92 1.20 7.04
C GLY A 28 -3.72 2.65 7.48
N TRP A 29 -3.83 3.61 6.56
CA TRP A 29 -3.68 5.04 6.84
C TRP A 29 -4.88 5.60 7.59
N VAL A 30 -6.10 5.16 7.24
CA VAL A 30 -7.34 5.52 7.96
C VAL A 30 -7.24 5.13 9.43
N TYR A 31 -6.78 3.90 9.72
CA TYR A 31 -6.56 3.40 11.08
C TYR A 31 -5.40 4.04 11.83
N ARG A 32 -4.61 4.89 11.16
CA ARG A 32 -3.59 5.73 11.78
C ARG A 32 -3.97 7.21 11.75
N ASN A 33 -5.23 7.53 11.48
CA ASN A 33 -5.76 8.88 11.46
C ASN A 33 -4.97 9.83 10.56
N VAL A 34 -4.42 9.33 9.44
CA VAL A 34 -3.85 10.18 8.39
C VAL A 34 -4.97 11.07 7.84
N GLY A 35 -4.72 12.37 7.70
CA GLY A 35 -5.79 13.34 7.41
C GLY A 35 -6.47 13.19 6.04
N LYS A 36 -5.69 12.93 4.99
CA LYS A 36 -6.16 12.69 3.62
C LYS A 36 -5.43 11.47 3.04
N PRO A 37 -5.84 10.26 3.43
CA PRO A 37 -5.18 9.05 2.97
C PRO A 37 -5.38 8.88 1.47
N GLU A 38 -4.39 8.30 0.82
CA GLU A 38 -4.44 7.94 -0.60
C GLU A 38 -5.55 6.92 -0.86
N SER A 39 -6.02 6.86 -2.10
CA SER A 39 -6.91 5.80 -2.56
C SER A 39 -6.11 4.56 -2.98
N VAL A 40 -6.77 3.40 -3.04
CA VAL A 40 -6.17 2.16 -3.59
C VAL A 40 -5.67 2.37 -5.03
N SER A 41 -6.36 3.20 -5.81
CA SER A 41 -5.90 3.51 -7.17
C SER A 41 -4.65 4.40 -7.22
N ASP A 42 -4.40 5.25 -6.21
CA ASP A 42 -3.18 6.05 -6.13
C ASP A 42 -1.96 5.14 -5.85
N HIS A 43 -2.13 4.21 -4.91
CA HIS A 43 -1.17 3.17 -4.58
C HIS A 43 -0.78 2.34 -5.82
N MET A 44 -1.76 1.75 -6.51
CA MET A 44 -1.51 0.95 -7.71
C MET A 44 -0.88 1.77 -8.85
N TYR A 45 -1.24 3.05 -8.99
CA TYR A 45 -0.62 3.94 -9.97
C TYR A 45 0.88 4.08 -9.70
N ARG A 46 1.28 4.42 -8.46
CA ARG A 46 2.70 4.62 -8.16
C ARG A 46 3.46 3.30 -8.24
N MET A 47 2.87 2.17 -7.83
CA MET A 47 3.46 0.85 -8.04
C MET A 47 3.73 0.56 -9.53
N ALA A 48 2.75 0.82 -10.40
CA ALA A 48 2.91 0.63 -11.84
C ALA A 48 4.04 1.50 -12.40
N VAL A 49 4.15 2.76 -11.95
CA VAL A 49 5.27 3.65 -12.30
C VAL A 49 6.62 3.06 -11.84
N ILE A 50 6.71 2.58 -10.59
CA ILE A 50 7.94 1.98 -10.06
C ILE A 50 8.32 0.71 -10.84
N ALA A 51 7.35 -0.10 -11.25
CA ALA A 51 7.59 -1.31 -12.04
C ALA A 51 8.31 -1.03 -13.38
N PHE A 52 8.15 0.15 -13.97
CA PHE A 52 8.91 0.55 -15.17
C PHE A 52 10.40 0.82 -14.88
N LEU A 53 10.73 1.21 -13.65
CA LEU A 53 12.07 1.68 -13.27
C LEU A 53 13.08 0.55 -13.04
N VAL A 54 12.60 -0.70 -12.95
CA VAL A 54 13.46 -1.88 -12.77
C VAL A 54 14.48 -1.99 -13.89
N LYS A 55 15.74 -2.33 -13.61
CA LYS A 55 16.77 -2.52 -14.64
C LYS A 55 17.17 -3.99 -14.84
N ASP A 56 16.46 -4.90 -14.18
CA ASP A 56 16.64 -6.34 -14.38
C ASP A 56 16.02 -6.81 -15.70
N GLU A 57 16.86 -7.21 -16.64
CA GLU A 57 16.46 -7.75 -17.95
C GLU A 57 15.75 -9.10 -17.86
N LYS A 58 15.83 -9.78 -16.71
CA LYS A 58 15.12 -11.06 -16.47
C LYS A 58 13.66 -10.85 -16.08
N ILE A 59 13.26 -9.61 -15.77
CA ILE A 59 11.88 -9.27 -15.38
C ILE A 59 11.13 -8.75 -16.61
N ASN A 60 9.97 -9.37 -16.89
CA ASN A 60 9.05 -8.78 -17.84
C ASN A 60 8.32 -7.57 -17.21
N LYS A 61 8.82 -6.36 -17.50
CA LYS A 61 8.28 -5.10 -16.96
C LYS A 61 6.82 -4.88 -17.32
N ASP A 62 6.42 -5.18 -18.54
CA ASP A 62 5.03 -5.01 -18.98
C ASP A 62 4.10 -5.91 -18.18
N ARG A 63 4.53 -7.14 -17.85
CA ARG A 63 3.78 -8.03 -16.98
C ARG A 63 3.73 -7.51 -15.54
N CYS A 64 4.84 -7.00 -15.00
CA CYS A 64 4.85 -6.37 -13.67
C CYS A 64 3.91 -5.16 -13.58
N VAL A 65 3.85 -4.33 -14.62
CA VAL A 65 2.91 -3.19 -14.70
C VAL A 65 1.47 -3.69 -14.70
N ARG A 66 1.15 -4.73 -15.50
CA ARG A 66 -0.20 -5.31 -15.51
C ARG A 66 -0.57 -5.92 -14.16
N LEU A 67 0.33 -6.66 -13.51
CA LEU A 67 0.13 -7.19 -12.16
C LEU A 67 -0.14 -6.04 -11.16
N ALA A 68 0.68 -5.00 -11.16
CA ALA A 68 0.52 -3.86 -10.26
C ALA A 68 -0.84 -3.16 -10.44
N LEU A 69 -1.33 -3.03 -11.67
CA LEU A 69 -2.64 -2.43 -11.97
C LEU A 69 -3.84 -3.32 -11.63
N VAL A 70 -3.64 -4.62 -11.47
CA VAL A 70 -4.72 -5.61 -11.31
C VAL A 70 -4.83 -6.14 -9.88
N HIS A 71 -3.72 -6.20 -9.14
CA HIS A 71 -3.67 -6.99 -7.91
C HIS A 71 -4.69 -6.62 -6.83
N ASP A 72 -4.97 -5.34 -6.64
CA ASP A 72 -5.97 -4.84 -5.67
C ASP A 72 -7.33 -4.50 -6.35
N MET A 73 -7.58 -4.94 -7.59
CA MET A 73 -8.85 -4.64 -8.27
C MET A 73 -10.07 -5.16 -7.52
N ALA A 74 -9.95 -6.28 -6.80
CA ALA A 74 -11.03 -6.86 -6.01
C ALA A 74 -11.58 -5.87 -4.97
N GLU A 75 -10.73 -4.97 -4.45
CA GLU A 75 -11.05 -4.01 -3.40
C GLU A 75 -12.11 -2.98 -3.84
N CYS A 76 -12.36 -2.86 -5.15
CA CYS A 76 -13.46 -2.03 -5.67
C CYS A 76 -14.85 -2.54 -5.22
N ILE A 77 -14.93 -3.81 -4.82
CA ILE A 77 -16.14 -4.46 -4.30
C ILE A 77 -15.98 -4.79 -2.81
N VAL A 78 -14.84 -5.36 -2.40
CA VAL A 78 -14.66 -5.86 -1.03
C VAL A 78 -14.17 -4.79 -0.03
N GLY A 79 -13.66 -3.67 -0.53
CA GLY A 79 -12.92 -2.68 0.27
C GLY A 79 -11.50 -3.14 0.61
N ASP A 80 -10.64 -2.21 1.05
CA ASP A 80 -9.28 -2.54 1.50
C ASP A 80 -9.33 -3.20 2.89
N ILE A 81 -9.08 -4.52 2.94
CA ILE A 81 -9.09 -5.31 4.18
C ILE A 81 -7.69 -5.28 4.81
N ALA A 82 -7.57 -4.58 5.94
CA ALA A 82 -6.34 -4.45 6.69
C ALA A 82 -6.17 -5.56 7.74
N PRO A 83 -4.94 -5.83 8.23
CA PRO A 83 -4.70 -6.82 9.28
C PRO A 83 -5.54 -6.60 10.56
N ALA A 84 -5.89 -5.35 10.87
CA ALA A 84 -6.69 -5.00 12.04
C ALA A 84 -8.18 -5.42 11.93
N ASP A 85 -8.65 -5.77 10.73
CA ASP A 85 -10.02 -6.25 10.51
C ASP A 85 -10.24 -7.71 10.94
N ASN A 86 -9.16 -8.41 11.30
CA ASN A 86 -9.17 -9.80 11.81
C ASN A 86 -9.90 -10.80 10.88
N ILE A 87 -9.89 -10.55 9.57
CA ILE A 87 -10.36 -11.49 8.55
C ILE A 87 -9.25 -12.51 8.28
N SER A 88 -9.57 -13.81 8.26
CA SER A 88 -8.58 -14.84 7.95
C SER A 88 -8.10 -14.72 6.50
N LYS A 89 -6.91 -15.24 6.21
CA LYS A 89 -6.35 -15.22 4.86
C LYS A 89 -7.28 -15.95 3.87
N GLU A 90 -7.87 -17.06 4.30
CA GLU A 90 -8.77 -17.89 3.49
C GLU A 90 -10.07 -17.13 3.17
N GLU A 91 -10.64 -16.42 4.14
CA GLU A 91 -11.86 -15.65 3.94
C GLU A 91 -11.61 -14.39 3.10
N LYS A 92 -10.48 -13.70 3.31
CA LYS A 92 -10.05 -12.58 2.44
C LYS A 92 -9.95 -13.07 0.99
N HIS A 93 -9.19 -14.15 0.78
CA HIS A 93 -9.00 -14.72 -0.56
C HIS A 93 -10.33 -15.16 -1.20
N ARG A 94 -11.23 -15.81 -0.44
CA ARG A 94 -12.56 -16.19 -0.95
C ARG A 94 -13.37 -14.98 -1.42
N ARG A 95 -13.44 -13.91 -0.61
CA ARG A 95 -14.16 -12.68 -0.96
C ARG A 95 -13.59 -12.00 -2.19
N GLU A 96 -12.26 -11.89 -2.24
CA GLU A 96 -11.57 -11.24 -3.35
C GLU A 96 -11.70 -12.04 -4.64
N LYS A 97 -11.66 -13.39 -4.55
CA LYS A 97 -11.92 -14.27 -5.68
C LYS A 97 -13.33 -14.07 -6.24
N GLU A 98 -14.36 -14.10 -5.38
CA GLU A 98 -15.74 -13.88 -5.79
C GLU A 98 -15.94 -12.49 -6.41
N ALA A 99 -15.27 -11.46 -5.87
CA ALA A 99 -15.28 -10.12 -6.42
C ALA A 99 -14.60 -10.05 -7.80
N MET A 100 -13.47 -10.72 -7.98
CA MET A 100 -12.79 -10.78 -9.27
C MET A 100 -13.60 -11.54 -10.31
N GLU A 101 -14.15 -12.71 -9.97
CA GLU A 101 -15.06 -13.47 -10.86
C GLU A 101 -16.26 -12.60 -11.29
N HIS A 102 -16.86 -11.86 -10.36
CA HIS A 102 -17.96 -10.95 -10.69
C HIS A 102 -17.52 -9.80 -11.59
N LEU A 103 -16.38 -9.17 -11.28
CA LEU A 103 -15.86 -8.01 -12.00
C LEU A 103 -15.44 -8.40 -13.42
N THR A 104 -14.62 -9.45 -13.59
CA THR A 104 -14.10 -9.89 -14.88
C THR A 104 -15.17 -10.54 -15.75
N GLY A 105 -16.20 -11.18 -15.17
CA GLY A 105 -17.34 -11.74 -15.92
C GLY A 105 -18.19 -10.71 -16.68
N LEU A 106 -17.91 -9.40 -16.52
CA LEU A 106 -18.49 -8.34 -17.34
C LEU A 106 -17.78 -8.14 -18.69
N LEU A 107 -16.59 -8.73 -18.86
CA LEU A 107 -15.70 -8.58 -20.01
C LEU A 107 -15.95 -9.68 -21.06
N ASN A 108 -15.24 -9.61 -22.18
CA ASN A 108 -15.20 -10.73 -23.13
C ASN A 108 -14.22 -11.79 -22.62
N GLU A 109 -14.46 -13.05 -23.00
CA GLU A 109 -13.73 -14.24 -22.52
C GLU A 109 -12.20 -14.07 -22.49
N ASP A 110 -11.59 -13.56 -23.58
CA ASP A 110 -10.13 -13.40 -23.65
C ASP A 110 -9.59 -12.41 -22.59
N VAL A 111 -10.31 -11.30 -22.37
CA VAL A 111 -9.88 -10.24 -21.44
C VAL A 111 -10.24 -10.61 -20.00
N GLU A 112 -11.39 -11.26 -19.81
CA GLU A 112 -11.78 -11.85 -18.53
C GLU A 112 -10.67 -12.77 -18.02
N LYS A 113 -10.25 -13.72 -18.87
CA LYS A 113 -9.22 -14.69 -18.55
C LYS A 113 -7.88 -14.01 -18.24
N GLU A 114 -7.45 -13.03 -19.06
CA GLU A 114 -6.18 -12.33 -18.84
C GLU A 114 -6.13 -11.63 -17.47
N ILE A 115 -7.17 -10.87 -17.13
CA ILE A 115 -7.19 -10.11 -15.86
C ILE A 115 -7.31 -11.05 -14.66
N PHE A 116 -8.15 -12.09 -14.75
CA PHE A 116 -8.30 -13.06 -13.68
C PHE A 116 -7.00 -13.83 -13.42
N ASP A 117 -6.32 -14.30 -14.48
CA ASP A 117 -5.05 -15.01 -14.36
C ASP A 117 -3.96 -14.13 -13.74
N LEU A 118 -3.91 -12.83 -14.09
CA LEU A 118 -2.96 -11.88 -13.48
C LEU A 118 -3.21 -11.71 -11.97
N TRP A 119 -4.46 -11.57 -11.57
CA TRP A 119 -4.82 -11.48 -10.15
C TRP A 119 -4.46 -12.78 -9.41
N GLU A 120 -4.80 -13.94 -9.98
CA GLU A 120 -4.51 -15.25 -9.37
C GLU A 120 -2.98 -15.52 -9.30
N GLU A 121 -2.21 -15.08 -10.30
CA GLU A 121 -0.75 -15.13 -10.29
C GLU A 121 -0.16 -14.33 -9.13
N TYR A 122 -0.66 -13.10 -8.91
CA TYR A 122 -0.24 -12.27 -7.79
C TYR A 122 -0.62 -12.91 -6.46
N GLU A 123 -1.86 -13.35 -6.28
CA GLU A 123 -2.33 -13.96 -5.03
C GLU A 123 -1.53 -15.20 -4.64
N ASN A 124 -1.22 -16.05 -5.63
CA ASN A 124 -0.45 -17.27 -5.42
C ASN A 124 1.06 -17.03 -5.41
N GLN A 125 1.53 -15.83 -5.75
CA GLN A 125 2.95 -15.49 -5.87
C GLN A 125 3.71 -16.51 -6.74
N SER A 126 3.09 -16.92 -7.85
CA SER A 126 3.49 -18.09 -8.63
C SER A 126 4.59 -17.82 -9.65
N SER A 127 4.88 -16.55 -9.96
CA SER A 127 5.92 -16.12 -10.90
C SER A 127 7.02 -15.28 -10.23
N PHE A 128 8.09 -14.99 -10.98
CA PHE A 128 9.12 -14.06 -10.54
C PHE A 128 8.58 -12.63 -10.51
N GLU A 129 7.78 -12.26 -11.50
CA GLU A 129 7.12 -10.96 -11.62
C GLU A 129 6.16 -10.70 -10.47
N ALA A 130 5.34 -11.68 -10.06
CA ALA A 130 4.41 -11.54 -8.93
C ALA A 130 5.14 -11.33 -7.60
N LYS A 131 6.25 -12.04 -7.38
CA LYS A 131 7.10 -11.86 -6.19
C LYS A 131 7.76 -10.49 -6.19
N TYR A 132 8.25 -10.05 -7.34
CA TYR A 132 8.81 -8.71 -7.51
C TYR A 132 7.78 -7.62 -7.21
N VAL A 133 6.57 -7.71 -7.79
CA VAL A 133 5.48 -6.74 -7.57
C VAL A 133 5.03 -6.76 -6.10
N LYS A 134 5.09 -7.90 -5.40
CA LYS A 134 4.80 -7.94 -3.95
C LYS A 134 5.84 -7.20 -3.10
N GLU A 135 7.10 -7.20 -3.53
CA GLU A 135 8.12 -6.36 -2.90
C GLU A 135 7.90 -4.87 -3.24
N LEU A 136 7.41 -4.54 -4.44
CA LEU A 136 7.03 -3.18 -4.79
C LEU A 136 5.85 -2.65 -3.96
N ASP A 137 4.81 -3.44 -3.75
CA ASP A 137 3.67 -3.12 -2.87
C ASP A 137 4.16 -2.69 -1.48
N ARG A 138 5.04 -3.51 -0.89
CA ARG A 138 5.64 -3.22 0.42
C ARG A 138 6.51 -1.97 0.41
N PHE A 139 7.33 -1.78 -0.63
CA PHE A 139 8.22 -0.63 -0.74
C PHE A 139 7.44 0.67 -0.90
N GLU A 140 6.44 0.66 -1.78
CA GLU A 140 5.55 1.79 -2.03
C GLU A 140 4.84 2.20 -0.73
N MET A 141 4.34 1.22 0.04
CA MET A 141 3.70 1.46 1.33
C MET A 141 4.62 2.17 2.34
N ILE A 142 5.89 1.75 2.49
CA ILE A 142 6.81 2.42 3.43
C ILE A 142 7.32 3.77 2.90
N MET A 143 7.38 3.95 1.58
CA MET A 143 7.63 5.26 0.98
C MET A 143 6.49 6.22 1.33
N GLN A 144 5.23 5.79 1.17
CA GLN A 144 4.06 6.59 1.55
C GLN A 144 4.01 6.89 3.05
N ALA A 145 4.39 5.92 3.90
CA ALA A 145 4.50 6.14 5.34
C ALA A 145 5.49 7.29 5.65
N PHE A 146 6.65 7.31 4.99
CA PHE A 146 7.62 8.37 5.18
C PHE A 146 7.08 9.74 4.74
N GLU A 147 6.44 9.82 3.58
CA GLU A 147 5.84 11.07 3.08
C GLU A 147 4.74 11.60 4.02
N TYR A 148 3.91 10.72 4.61
CA TYR A 148 2.93 11.15 5.61
C TYR A 148 3.57 11.65 6.91
N GLU A 149 4.67 11.06 7.35
CA GLU A 149 5.45 11.58 8.47
C GLU A 149 6.00 12.99 8.19
N GLU A 150 6.39 13.28 6.94
CA GLU A 150 6.83 14.60 6.51
C GLU A 150 5.69 15.62 6.41
N LEU A 151 4.54 15.22 5.87
CA LEU A 151 3.37 16.09 5.68
C LEU A 151 2.68 16.45 6.99
N GLU A 152 2.70 15.56 7.99
CA GLU A 152 2.11 15.77 9.32
C GLU A 152 3.13 16.16 10.41
N PRO A 153 4.28 16.74 10.01
CA PRO A 153 5.59 16.75 10.69
C PRO A 153 5.70 15.93 11.98
N LYS A 154 5.54 14.61 11.87
CA LYS A 154 5.65 13.65 12.99
C LYS A 154 6.61 12.51 12.62
N PRO A 155 7.93 12.76 12.59
CA PRO A 155 8.92 11.72 12.25
C PRO A 155 8.78 10.49 13.15
N GLY A 156 8.83 9.29 12.56
CA GLY A 156 8.76 8.04 13.32
C GLY A 156 7.35 7.56 13.66
N ARG A 157 6.30 8.36 13.42
CA ARG A 157 4.92 8.05 13.81
C ARG A 157 4.37 6.74 13.21
N LEU A 158 4.79 6.40 12.00
CA LEU A 158 4.30 5.27 11.20
C LEU A 158 5.33 4.14 11.16
N GLN A 159 6.11 3.99 12.24
CA GLN A 159 7.16 2.96 12.37
C GLN A 159 6.65 1.53 12.22
N ASP A 160 5.39 1.27 12.58
CA ASP A 160 4.77 -0.04 12.48
C ASP A 160 4.69 -0.56 11.03
N PHE A 161 4.52 0.33 10.04
CA PHE A 161 4.61 -0.06 8.62
C PHE A 161 6.02 -0.52 8.26
N PHE A 162 7.06 0.22 8.69
CA PHE A 162 8.45 -0.18 8.49
C PHE A 162 8.76 -1.52 9.16
N ASP A 163 8.33 -1.69 10.41
CA ASP A 163 8.52 -2.94 11.16
C ASP A 163 7.85 -4.13 10.48
N SER A 164 6.68 -3.92 9.88
CA SER A 164 5.94 -4.96 9.15
C SER A 164 6.66 -5.48 7.89
N THR A 165 7.67 -4.76 7.39
CA THR A 165 8.43 -5.11 6.18
C THR A 165 9.81 -5.72 6.45
N LYS A 166 10.23 -5.82 7.72
CA LYS A 166 11.53 -6.39 8.10
C LYS A 166 11.69 -7.82 7.54
N GLY A 167 12.78 -8.04 6.81
CA GLY A 167 13.11 -9.34 6.21
C GLY A 167 12.23 -9.75 5.03
N LYS A 168 11.44 -8.83 4.45
CA LYS A 168 10.52 -9.12 3.33
C LYS A 168 11.01 -8.66 1.96
N PHE A 169 12.19 -8.04 1.88
CA PHE A 169 12.80 -7.58 0.64
C PHE A 169 14.01 -8.44 0.30
N HIS A 170 14.11 -8.86 -0.96
CA HIS A 170 15.17 -9.74 -1.46
C HIS A 170 15.73 -9.26 -2.79
N HIS A 171 14.92 -8.55 -3.61
CA HIS A 171 15.39 -8.07 -4.90
C HIS A 171 16.49 -7.02 -4.72
N PRO A 172 17.67 -7.14 -5.37
CA PRO A 172 18.82 -6.27 -5.14
C PRO A 172 18.53 -4.77 -5.33
N GLU A 173 17.72 -4.41 -6.33
CA GLU A 173 17.37 -3.00 -6.57
C GLU A 173 16.40 -2.47 -5.51
N ILE A 174 15.43 -3.28 -5.05
CA ILE A 174 14.49 -2.86 -4.01
C ILE A 174 15.22 -2.70 -2.70
N LEU A 175 16.17 -3.60 -2.38
CA LEU A 175 17.04 -3.45 -1.21
C LEU A 175 17.83 -2.14 -1.20
N GLN A 176 18.33 -1.69 -2.36
CA GLN A 176 19.01 -0.40 -2.47
C GLN A 176 18.06 0.77 -2.19
N LEU A 177 16.85 0.73 -2.76
CA LEU A 177 15.83 1.76 -2.51
C LEU A 177 15.41 1.80 -1.03
N VAL A 178 15.14 0.65 -0.43
CA VAL A 178 14.79 0.51 0.99
C VAL A 178 15.92 1.02 1.89
N THR A 179 17.19 0.74 1.54
CA THR A 179 18.35 1.23 2.29
C THR A 179 18.46 2.75 2.22
N ALA A 180 18.30 3.33 1.03
CA ALA A 180 18.33 4.78 0.83
C ALA A 180 17.19 5.47 1.60
N LEU A 181 15.96 4.97 1.48
CA LEU A 181 14.78 5.48 2.19
C LEU A 181 14.98 5.44 3.71
N ASN A 182 15.42 4.31 4.26
CA ASN A 182 15.67 4.19 5.70
C ASN A 182 16.77 5.14 6.18
N THR A 183 17.83 5.35 5.38
CA THR A 183 18.91 6.27 5.72
C THR A 183 18.39 7.72 5.80
N GLU A 184 17.61 8.14 4.82
CA GLU A 184 17.00 9.47 4.79
C GLU A 184 16.03 9.67 5.95
N ARG A 185 15.09 8.73 6.13
CA ARG A 185 14.10 8.77 7.21
C ARG A 185 14.76 8.81 8.60
N ASN A 186 15.74 7.95 8.85
CA ASN A 186 16.43 7.90 10.15
C ASN A 186 17.18 9.20 10.46
N SER A 187 17.76 9.85 9.44
CA SER A 187 18.41 11.15 9.60
C SER A 187 17.43 12.22 10.09
N ARG A 188 16.18 12.21 9.61
CA ARG A 188 15.13 13.14 10.05
C ARG A 188 14.61 12.84 11.46
N ILE A 189 14.45 11.56 11.80
CA ILE A 189 14.09 11.15 13.16
C ILE A 189 15.17 11.64 14.15
N MET A 190 16.46 11.42 13.85
CA MET A 190 17.55 11.90 14.72
C MET A 190 17.63 13.43 14.79
N GLY A 191 17.42 14.13 13.67
CA GLY A 191 17.43 15.60 13.63
C GLY A 191 16.36 16.27 14.50
N THR A 192 15.22 15.60 14.73
CA THR A 192 14.17 16.08 15.66
C THR A 192 14.45 15.74 17.13
N CYS A 193 15.16 14.64 17.41
CA CYS A 193 15.61 14.33 18.78
C CYS A 193 16.63 15.35 19.33
N ILE A 194 17.44 15.96 18.46
CA ILE A 194 18.48 16.93 18.85
C ILE A 194 17.89 18.34 19.09
N SER A 195 16.75 18.67 18.49
CA SER A 195 16.14 20.01 18.55
C SER A 195 15.08 20.20 19.64
N ALA A 196 14.73 19.15 20.41
CA ALA A 196 13.84 19.26 21.56
C ALA A 196 14.57 19.94 22.75
N PRO A 197 14.09 21.09 23.27
CA PRO A 197 14.74 21.74 24.42
C PRO A 197 14.55 20.89 25.69
N PRO A 198 15.52 20.89 26.62
CA PRO A 198 15.32 20.25 27.91
C PRO A 198 14.18 20.97 28.63
N THR A 199 13.15 20.23 29.04
CA THR A 199 12.11 20.71 29.95
C THR A 199 12.79 21.29 31.18
N ALA A 200 12.62 22.61 31.39
CA ALA A 200 13.09 23.28 32.59
C ALA A 200 12.46 22.58 33.81
N GLN A 201 13.30 22.07 34.70
CA GLN A 201 12.88 21.71 36.05
C GLN A 201 12.31 22.96 36.70
N GLU A 202 11.02 22.95 37.02
CA GLU A 202 10.43 23.93 37.93
C GLU A 202 11.15 23.79 39.27
N SER A 203 11.99 24.78 39.60
CA SER A 203 12.56 24.93 40.92
C SER A 203 11.47 25.44 41.86
N GLU A 204 11.12 24.62 42.86
CA GLU A 204 10.23 25.01 43.95
C GLU A 204 10.74 26.29 44.65
N PRO A 205 9.86 27.23 45.02
CA PRO A 205 10.25 28.39 45.79
C PRO A 205 10.63 27.98 47.22
N ASN A 206 11.88 28.28 47.57
CA ASN A 206 12.49 28.13 48.88
C ASN A 206 11.68 28.85 49.96
N ILE A 207 10.97 28.09 50.81
CA ILE A 207 10.30 28.63 52.01
C ILE A 207 11.33 28.70 53.13
N LEU A 208 11.72 29.93 53.49
CA LEU A 208 12.56 30.23 54.66
C LEU A 208 11.85 29.81 55.96
N PRO A 209 12.57 29.28 56.97
CA PRO A 209 11.99 29.01 58.28
C PRO A 209 11.94 30.30 59.11
N HIS A 210 10.74 30.72 59.50
CA HIS A 210 10.59 31.67 60.60
C HIS A 210 10.72 30.92 61.92
N ASN A 211 11.74 31.30 62.69
CA ASN A 211 11.90 30.95 64.10
C ASN A 211 11.32 32.09 64.96
N THR A 212 10.80 31.71 66.13
CA THR A 212 10.14 32.50 67.22
C THR A 212 8.74 33.04 66.97
#